data_AF-Q4CXW7-F1
#
_entry.id   AF-Q4CXW7-F1
#
_cell.length_a   1.000
_cell.length_b   1.000
_cell.length_c   1.000
_cell.angle_alpha   90.00
_cell.angle_beta   90.00
_cell.angle_gamma   90.00
#
_symmetry.space_group_name_H-M   'P 1'
#
loop_
_entity.id
_entity.type
_entity.pdbx_description
1 polymer ?
#
loop_
_entity_poly.entity_id
_entity_poly.type
_entity_poly.pdbx_seq_one_letter_code
_entity_poly.pdbx_strand_id
1 'polypeptide(L)'
;MQEDRTWALEEKAWKQIKHHAVETTERAEKRLADLRELHAAVKDHLLLLNVREEETISRLHGESKTLVRQIQEREEDLIKMLRDDCALQRTQIEKLQESIETQKKLLETHKSQLEEHKRDVIERAEAQRQVTELLRQSAFFEVPELHCYNVKSAAIVTDRHLTLLRDVASFFFPSALTIPIADNSIYLPLGRIKEKCESVVQENASMILHDGILHYIATTGGKKPFSNPVESDAVRIYCDAPVVLGELSSLCNAVDATRTTAAVLQQTQCFRTASQKGARIEIDFGDRRWVECSAYALRHGHATEHAALRSWRLLGSRDRVRWVVLDEQRRNNMLGRSPFNVASFTIDEERVYSQVKTTWHSASALGCAFRYIALELAGPDAVGKYHLELGGMELYGYLVNTLSL
;
A
#
# COMPACT_ATOMS: atom_id res chain seq x y z
N MET A 1 -3.03 -102.84 54.08
CA MET A 1 -3.39 -102.56 52.66
C MET A 1 -4.12 -101.24 52.44
N GLN A 2 -5.04 -100.78 53.32
CA GLN A 2 -5.64 -99.44 53.17
C GLN A 2 -4.66 -98.31 53.54
N GLU A 3 -3.84 -98.49 54.57
CA GLU A 3 -2.83 -97.50 55.01
C GLU A 3 -1.70 -97.27 53.99
N ASP A 4 -1.25 -98.32 53.27
CA ASP A 4 -0.24 -98.16 52.22
C ASP A 4 -0.75 -97.33 51.03
N ARG A 5 -2.06 -97.39 50.74
CA ARG A 5 -2.67 -96.60 49.65
C ARG A 5 -2.80 -95.13 50.02
N THR A 6 -3.12 -94.80 51.27
CA THR A 6 -3.18 -93.41 51.73
C THR A 6 -1.79 -92.79 51.71
N TRP A 7 -0.76 -93.52 52.17
CA TRP A 7 0.62 -93.02 52.14
C TRP A 7 1.13 -92.75 50.73
N ALA A 8 0.85 -93.64 49.77
CA ALA A 8 1.23 -93.43 48.37
C ALA A 8 0.51 -92.23 47.71
N LEU A 9 -0.75 -91.96 48.07
CA LEU A 9 -1.48 -90.79 47.58
C LEU A 9 -0.95 -89.49 48.18
N GLU A 10 -0.64 -89.48 49.48
CA GLU A 10 -0.02 -88.34 50.16
C GLU A 10 1.37 -88.04 49.61
N GLU A 11 2.19 -89.06 49.37
CA GLU A 11 3.52 -88.87 48.75
C GLU A 11 3.42 -88.30 47.34
N LYS A 12 2.44 -88.74 46.54
CA LYS A 12 2.18 -88.20 45.19
C LYS A 12 1.69 -86.75 45.25
N ALA A 13 0.77 -86.43 46.16
CA ALA A 13 0.28 -85.07 46.36
C ALA A 13 1.41 -84.13 46.81
N TRP A 14 2.25 -84.59 47.74
CA TRP A 14 3.41 -83.82 48.20
C TRP A 14 4.43 -83.57 47.09
N LYS A 15 4.72 -84.58 46.24
CA LYS A 15 5.57 -84.41 45.05
C LYS A 15 4.99 -83.40 44.06
N GLN A 16 3.68 -83.40 43.84
CA GLN A 16 3.00 -82.42 42.98
C GLN A 16 3.07 -81.00 43.55
N ILE A 17 2.79 -80.83 44.85
CA ILE A 17 2.90 -79.53 45.52
C ILE A 17 4.33 -79.00 45.45
N LYS A 18 5.33 -79.85 45.72
CA LYS A 18 6.75 -79.47 45.62
C LYS A 18 7.14 -79.07 44.20
N HIS A 19 6.70 -79.83 43.19
CA HIS A 19 6.95 -79.51 41.79
C HIS A 19 6.32 -78.18 41.38
N HIS A 20 5.05 -77.96 41.70
CA HIS A 20 4.37 -76.69 41.44
C HIS A 20 5.04 -75.52 42.16
N ALA A 21 5.46 -75.69 43.42
CA ALA A 21 6.17 -74.65 44.17
C ALA A 21 7.49 -74.26 43.50
N VAL A 22 8.26 -75.24 43.02
CA VAL A 22 9.50 -75.00 42.26
C VAL A 22 9.20 -74.27 40.94
N GLU A 23 8.24 -74.75 40.15
CA GLU A 23 7.84 -74.09 38.88
C GLU A 23 7.36 -72.65 39.10
N THR A 24 6.59 -72.40 40.17
CA THR A 24 6.15 -71.03 40.50
C THR A 24 7.30 -70.14 40.91
N THR A 25 8.28 -70.67 41.65
CA THR A 25 9.47 -69.92 42.06
C THR A 25 10.34 -69.60 40.85
N GLU A 26 10.61 -70.57 39.98
CA GLU A 26 11.37 -70.36 38.72
C GLU A 26 10.68 -69.34 37.80
N ARG A 27 9.34 -69.41 37.69
CA ARG A 27 8.57 -68.42 36.92
C ARG A 27 8.63 -67.03 37.54
N ALA A 28 8.63 -66.92 38.87
CA ALA A 28 8.76 -65.65 39.57
C ALA A 28 10.16 -65.05 39.41
N GLU A 29 11.21 -65.87 39.52
CA GLU A 29 12.60 -65.47 39.30
C GLU A 29 12.85 -65.01 37.87
N LYS A 30 12.31 -65.73 36.88
CA LYS A 30 12.37 -65.32 35.47
C LYS A 30 11.70 -63.96 35.26
N ARG A 31 10.48 -63.76 35.77
CA ARG A 31 9.79 -62.46 35.69
C ARG A 31 10.57 -61.34 36.39
N LEU A 32 11.23 -61.64 37.51
CA LEU A 32 12.06 -60.67 38.21
C LEU A 32 13.32 -60.31 37.40
N ALA A 33 13.91 -61.27 36.70
CA ALA A 33 15.01 -61.03 35.76
C ALA A 33 14.55 -60.16 34.58
N ASP A 34 13.42 -60.51 33.94
CA ASP A 34 12.85 -59.73 32.83
C ASP A 34 12.52 -58.28 33.26
N LEU A 35 11.98 -58.09 34.47
CA LEU A 35 11.70 -56.76 35.03
C LEU A 35 12.98 -55.95 35.31
N ARG A 36 14.08 -56.61 35.73
CA ARG A 36 15.37 -55.94 35.93
C ARG A 36 15.98 -55.50 34.61
N GLU A 37 15.89 -56.33 33.57
CA GLU A 37 16.32 -55.99 32.21
C GLU A 37 15.51 -54.83 31.65
N LEU A 38 14.17 -54.88 31.78
CA LEU A 38 13.29 -53.78 31.36
C LEU A 38 13.61 -52.48 32.12
N HIS A 39 13.82 -52.55 33.43
CA HIS A 39 14.19 -51.39 34.23
C HIS A 39 15.54 -50.80 33.80
N ALA A 40 16.54 -51.63 33.49
CA ALA A 40 17.82 -51.18 32.95
C ALA A 40 17.65 -50.50 31.58
N ALA A 41 16.88 -51.11 30.67
CA ALA A 41 16.59 -50.53 29.36
C ALA A 41 15.86 -49.18 29.43
N VAL A 42 14.88 -49.04 30.34
CA VAL A 42 14.18 -47.77 30.58
C VAL A 42 15.14 -46.70 31.12
N LYS A 43 16.05 -47.07 32.02
CA LYS A 43 17.07 -46.16 32.56
C LYS A 43 18.03 -45.68 31.47
N ASP A 44 18.48 -46.58 30.59
CA ASP A 44 19.35 -46.23 29.47
C ASP A 44 18.63 -45.32 28.45
N HIS A 45 17.34 -45.57 28.20
CA HIS A 45 16.55 -44.71 27.32
C HIS A 45 16.34 -43.31 27.90
N LEU A 46 16.10 -43.20 29.22
CA LEU A 46 16.00 -41.90 29.90
C LEU A 46 17.31 -41.10 29.78
N LEU A 47 18.46 -41.76 29.95
CA LEU A 47 19.76 -41.11 29.78
C LEU A 47 19.97 -40.60 28.35
N LEU A 48 19.58 -41.38 27.34
CA LEU A 48 19.65 -40.96 25.94
C LEU A 48 18.74 -39.76 25.64
N LEU A 49 17.53 -39.73 26.21
CA LEU A 49 16.60 -38.60 26.06
C LEU A 49 17.15 -37.33 26.70
N ASN A 50 17.74 -37.41 27.89
CA ASN A 50 18.37 -36.26 28.55
C ASN A 50 19.51 -35.68 27.70
N VAL A 51 20.38 -36.53 27.14
CA VAL A 51 21.46 -36.07 26.23
C VAL A 51 20.88 -35.35 25.00
N ARG A 52 19.83 -35.90 24.38
CA ARG A 52 19.17 -35.27 23.23
C ARG A 52 18.50 -33.95 23.57
N GLU A 53 17.92 -33.85 24.77
CA GLU A 53 17.33 -32.61 25.29
C GLU A 53 18.42 -31.54 25.45
N GLU A 54 19.53 -31.86 26.11
CA GLU A 54 20.67 -30.95 26.29
C GLU A 54 21.29 -30.50 24.96
N GLU A 55 21.45 -31.41 23.99
CA GLU A 55 21.91 -31.09 22.64
C GLU A 55 20.93 -30.16 21.91
N THR A 56 19.63 -30.40 22.04
CA THR A 56 18.59 -29.57 21.41
C THR A 56 18.55 -28.18 22.03
N ILE A 57 18.63 -28.07 23.35
CA ILE A 57 18.71 -26.80 24.08
C ILE A 57 19.96 -26.03 23.64
N SER A 58 21.11 -26.71 23.55
CA SER A 58 22.37 -26.10 23.11
C SER A 58 22.30 -25.58 21.68
N ARG A 59 21.70 -26.35 20.75
CA ARG A 59 21.49 -25.94 19.36
C ARG A 59 20.57 -24.73 19.27
N LEU A 60 19.41 -24.76 19.93
CA LEU A 60 18.46 -23.65 19.96
C LEU A 60 19.08 -22.38 20.56
N HIS A 61 19.90 -22.51 21.60
CA HIS A 61 20.62 -21.39 22.19
C HIS A 61 21.66 -20.79 21.24
N GLY A 62 22.37 -21.63 20.47
CA GLY A 62 23.30 -21.19 19.43
C GLY A 62 22.61 -20.46 18.27
N GLU A 63 21.48 -20.99 17.80
CA GLU A 63 20.65 -20.37 16.77
C GLU A 63 20.07 -19.04 17.25
N SER A 64 19.55 -18.98 18.48
CA SER A 64 19.05 -17.76 19.11
C SER A 64 20.13 -16.68 19.22
N LYS A 65 21.34 -17.02 19.67
CA LYS A 65 22.49 -16.11 19.70
C LYS A 65 22.84 -15.56 18.31
N THR A 66 22.78 -16.41 17.29
CA THR A 66 23.04 -16.00 15.90
C THR A 66 21.99 -15.01 15.40
N LEU A 67 20.70 -15.27 15.68
CA LEU A 67 19.61 -14.35 15.32
C LEU A 67 19.72 -13.01 16.06
N VAL A 68 20.03 -13.00 17.36
CA VAL A 68 20.23 -11.77 18.13
C VAL A 68 21.35 -10.93 17.52
N ARG A 69 22.48 -11.55 17.15
CA ARG A 69 23.59 -10.86 16.49
C ARG A 69 23.17 -10.27 15.13
N GLN A 70 22.41 -11.01 14.32
CA GLN A 70 21.91 -10.52 13.03
C GLN A 70 20.95 -9.34 13.18
N ILE A 71 20.12 -9.34 14.24
CA ILE A 71 19.22 -8.22 14.54
C ILE A 71 20.04 -6.98 14.95
N GLN A 72 21.07 -7.16 15.78
CA GLN A 72 21.97 -6.07 16.18
C GLN A 72 22.73 -5.47 14.99
N GLU A 73 23.28 -6.31 14.10
CA GLU A 73 23.96 -5.86 12.88
C GLU A 73 22.99 -5.05 11.98
N ARG A 74 21.74 -5.51 11.81
CA ARG A 74 20.71 -4.78 11.05
C ARG A 74 20.28 -3.47 11.72
N GLU A 75 20.19 -3.43 13.04
CA GLU A 75 19.91 -2.22 13.80
C GLU A 75 21.01 -1.17 13.59
N GLU A 76 22.28 -1.58 13.67
CA GLU A 76 23.43 -0.71 13.40
C GLU A 76 23.43 -0.17 11.96
N ASP A 77 23.11 -1.01 10.97
CA ASP A 77 22.98 -0.60 9.57
C ASP A 77 21.84 0.41 9.37
N LEU A 78 20.68 0.20 10.00
CA LEU A 78 19.55 1.13 9.97
C LEU A 78 19.90 2.47 10.63
N ILE A 79 20.55 2.44 11.79
CA ILE A 79 21.03 3.65 12.48
C ILE A 79 22.02 4.42 11.60
N LYS A 80 22.92 3.71 10.90
CA LYS A 80 23.87 4.32 9.96
C LYS A 80 23.14 4.97 8.78
N MET A 81 22.22 4.27 8.13
CA MET A 81 21.42 4.83 7.02
C MET A 81 20.62 6.07 7.44
N LEU A 82 20.01 6.05 8.63
CA LEU A 82 19.28 7.21 9.17
C LEU A 82 20.21 8.40 9.45
N ARG A 83 21.43 8.16 9.94
CA ARG A 83 22.43 9.22 10.13
C ARG A 83 22.86 9.84 8.81
N ASP A 84 23.11 9.00 7.80
CA ASP A 84 23.51 9.44 6.47
C ASP A 84 22.40 10.25 5.77
N ASP A 85 21.13 9.80 5.88
CA ASP A 85 19.98 10.54 5.35
C ASP A 85 19.77 11.88 6.08
N CYS A 86 19.85 11.89 7.42
CA CYS A 86 19.79 13.14 8.19
C CYS A 86 20.92 14.11 7.82
N ALA A 87 22.13 13.62 7.59
CA ALA A 87 23.26 14.45 7.15
C ALA A 87 23.00 15.04 5.76
N LEU A 88 22.49 14.24 4.82
CA LEU A 88 22.10 14.69 3.49
C LEU A 88 21.01 15.77 3.54
N GLN A 89 19.96 15.54 4.33
CA GLN A 89 18.87 16.51 4.51
C GLN A 89 19.37 17.82 5.13
N ARG A 90 20.28 17.78 6.10
CA ARG A 90 20.92 18.98 6.67
C ARG A 90 21.65 19.78 5.60
N THR A 91 22.49 19.15 4.80
CA THR A 91 23.20 19.81 3.69
C THR A 91 22.24 20.43 2.66
N GLN A 92 21.09 19.80 2.41
CA GLN A 92 20.07 20.36 1.51
C GLN A 92 19.38 21.58 2.10
N ILE A 93 19.04 21.54 3.39
CA ILE A 93 18.45 22.68 4.11
C ILE A 93 19.43 23.85 4.17
N GLU A 94 20.71 23.60 4.41
CA GLU A 94 21.77 24.61 4.39
C GLU A 94 21.86 25.30 3.02
N LYS A 95 21.84 24.53 1.92
CA LYS A 95 21.82 25.09 0.55
C LYS A 95 20.57 25.93 0.27
N LEU A 96 19.40 25.48 0.74
CA LEU A 96 18.15 26.25 0.59
C LEU A 96 18.22 27.55 1.39
N GLN A 97 18.77 27.52 2.60
CA GLN A 97 18.97 28.70 3.44
C GLN A 97 19.90 29.72 2.75
N GLU A 98 21.02 29.27 2.18
CA GLU A 98 21.93 30.12 1.41
C GLU A 98 21.24 30.74 0.17
N SER A 99 20.42 29.97 -0.53
CA SER A 99 19.64 30.44 -1.67
C SER A 99 18.61 31.51 -1.27
N ILE A 100 17.88 31.29 -0.17
CA ILE A 100 16.90 32.26 0.36
C ILE A 100 17.60 33.56 0.77
N GLU A 101 18.74 33.47 1.45
CA GLU A 101 19.50 34.66 1.86
C GLU A 101 20.03 35.44 0.66
N THR A 102 20.43 34.74 -0.41
CA THR A 102 20.83 35.36 -1.68
C THR A 102 19.67 36.07 -2.37
N GLN A 103 18.49 35.43 -2.44
CA GLN A 103 17.28 36.02 -3.02
C GLN A 103 16.79 37.23 -2.21
N LYS A 104 16.88 37.15 -0.87
CA LYS A 104 16.55 38.27 0.02
C LYS A 104 17.42 39.49 -0.26
N LYS A 105 18.75 39.32 -0.38
CA LYS A 105 19.68 40.40 -0.75
C LYS A 105 19.37 41.00 -2.13
N LEU A 106 18.98 40.17 -3.10
CA LEU A 106 18.56 40.63 -4.43
C LEU A 106 17.29 41.48 -4.35
N LEU A 107 16.28 41.03 -3.59
CA LEU A 107 15.03 41.77 -3.38
C LEU A 107 15.25 43.09 -2.64
N GLU A 108 16.15 43.13 -1.64
CA GLU A 108 16.54 44.37 -0.97
C GLU A 108 17.20 45.36 -1.95
N THR A 109 18.02 44.87 -2.87
CA THR A 109 18.63 45.68 -3.93
C THR A 109 17.58 46.24 -4.90
N HIS A 110 16.64 45.41 -5.36
CA HIS A 110 15.54 45.83 -6.23
C HIS A 110 14.60 46.82 -5.54
N LYS A 111 14.33 46.64 -4.24
CA LYS A 111 13.53 47.58 -3.45
C LYS A 111 14.17 48.97 -3.43
N SER A 112 15.48 49.04 -3.20
CA SER A 112 16.21 50.32 -3.23
C SER A 112 16.14 51.00 -4.60
N GLN A 113 16.27 50.24 -5.69
CA GLN A 113 16.13 50.75 -7.05
C GLN A 113 14.70 51.25 -7.35
N LEU A 114 13.67 50.55 -6.85
CA LEU A 114 12.28 50.95 -7.04
C LEU A 114 11.95 52.24 -6.27
N GLU A 115 12.48 52.42 -5.07
CA GLU A 115 12.32 53.67 -4.30
C GLU A 115 13.09 54.85 -4.92
N GLU A 116 14.22 54.60 -5.59
CA GLU A 116 14.88 55.60 -6.42
C GLU A 116 14.04 55.97 -7.66
N HIS A 117 13.52 54.97 -8.38
CA HIS A 117 12.65 55.19 -9.53
C HIS A 117 11.36 55.93 -9.17
N LYS A 118 10.77 55.60 -8.02
CA LYS A 118 9.58 56.28 -7.49
C LYS A 118 9.86 57.76 -7.22
N ARG A 119 11.04 58.10 -6.69
CA ARG A 119 11.45 59.51 -6.49
C ARG A 119 11.59 60.25 -7.83
N ASP A 120 12.28 59.66 -8.81
CA ASP A 120 12.42 60.22 -10.16
C ASP A 120 11.05 60.46 -10.85
N VAL A 121 10.10 59.52 -10.72
CA VAL A 121 8.74 59.68 -11.28
C VAL A 121 7.98 60.84 -10.60
N ILE A 122 8.08 60.97 -9.28
CA ILE A 122 7.44 62.08 -8.54
C ILE A 122 8.04 63.42 -8.96
N GLU A 123 9.37 63.54 -9.03
CA GLU A 123 10.06 64.75 -9.45
C GLU A 123 9.68 65.16 -10.89
N ARG A 124 9.60 64.20 -11.83
CA ARG A 124 9.13 64.46 -13.19
C ARG A 124 7.67 64.92 -13.24
N ALA A 125 6.80 64.31 -12.44
CA ALA A 125 5.39 64.70 -12.37
C ALA A 125 5.22 66.12 -11.81
N GLU A 126 6.00 66.50 -10.81
CA GLU A 126 6.03 67.87 -10.26
C GLU A 126 6.56 68.87 -11.28
N ALA A 127 7.65 68.56 -11.97
CA ALA A 127 8.18 69.39 -13.06
C ALA A 127 7.16 69.59 -14.19
N GLN A 128 6.46 68.51 -14.60
CA GLN A 128 5.42 68.59 -15.62
C GLN A 128 4.22 69.44 -15.17
N ARG A 129 3.82 69.36 -13.89
CA ARG A 129 2.80 70.25 -13.33
C ARG A 129 3.22 71.71 -13.37
N GLN A 130 4.47 72.01 -13.00
CA GLN A 130 5.00 73.37 -13.08
C GLN A 130 4.99 73.92 -14.52
N VAL A 131 5.41 73.11 -15.50
CA VAL A 131 5.35 73.49 -16.93
C VAL A 131 3.91 73.73 -17.38
N THR A 132 2.97 72.87 -16.98
CA THR A 132 1.55 73.03 -17.32
C THR A 132 0.96 74.31 -16.74
N GLU A 133 1.31 74.64 -15.50
CA GLU A 133 0.87 75.87 -14.84
C GLU A 133 1.46 77.12 -15.51
N LEU A 134 2.75 77.09 -15.89
CA LEU A 134 3.39 78.15 -16.66
C LEU A 134 2.75 78.34 -18.04
N LEU A 135 2.41 77.24 -18.73
CA LEU A 135 1.70 77.29 -20.02
C LEU A 135 0.29 77.89 -19.85
N ARG A 136 -0.41 77.57 -18.76
CA ARG A 136 -1.73 78.13 -18.43
C ARG A 136 -1.66 79.63 -18.12
N GLN A 137 -0.57 80.10 -17.50
CA GLN A 137 -0.34 81.52 -17.21
C GLN A 137 0.15 82.31 -18.43
N SER A 138 0.76 81.64 -19.40
CA SER A 138 1.14 82.28 -20.65
C SER A 138 -0.11 82.65 -21.45
N ALA A 139 -0.31 83.94 -21.72
CA ALA A 139 -1.43 84.49 -22.48
C ALA A 139 -1.44 84.09 -23.97
N PHE A 140 -0.85 82.94 -24.32
CA PHE A 140 -0.67 82.45 -25.68
C PHE A 140 -1.77 81.48 -26.14
N PHE A 141 -2.76 81.19 -25.29
CA PHE A 141 -3.86 80.26 -25.59
C PHE A 141 -5.23 80.93 -25.44
N GLU A 142 -5.41 82.13 -26.01
CA GLU A 142 -6.71 82.52 -26.57
C GLU A 142 -6.71 82.14 -28.06
N VAL A 143 -6.74 80.84 -28.36
CA VAL A 143 -7.00 80.37 -29.72
C VAL A 143 -8.51 80.17 -29.84
N PRO A 144 -9.20 80.93 -30.71
CA PRO A 144 -10.63 80.79 -30.91
C PRO A 144 -10.98 79.36 -31.32
N GLU A 145 -12.03 78.83 -30.70
CA GLU A 145 -12.70 77.61 -31.11
C GLU A 145 -12.98 77.63 -32.61
N LEU A 146 -12.28 76.81 -33.39
CA LEU A 146 -12.67 76.23 -34.66
C LEU A 146 -11.39 75.68 -35.28
N HIS A 147 -11.37 74.37 -35.51
CA HIS A 147 -10.52 73.53 -36.37
C HIS A 147 -10.29 72.21 -35.62
N CYS A 148 -11.33 71.38 -35.61
CA CYS A 148 -11.23 69.97 -35.24
C CYS A 148 -10.31 69.28 -36.24
N TYR A 149 -9.03 69.14 -35.89
CA TYR A 149 -8.16 68.18 -36.56
C TYR A 149 -8.44 66.80 -35.98
N ASN A 150 -9.03 65.92 -36.81
CA ASN A 150 -9.12 64.50 -36.52
C ASN A 150 -7.70 63.91 -36.50
N VAL A 151 -7.08 63.83 -35.32
CA VAL A 151 -5.88 63.03 -35.12
C VAL A 151 -6.32 61.57 -35.07
N LYS A 152 -6.17 60.86 -36.19
CA LYS A 152 -6.20 59.40 -36.18
C LYS A 152 -4.97 58.91 -35.42
N SER A 153 -5.15 58.45 -34.19
CA SER A 153 -4.14 57.65 -33.52
C SER A 153 -4.00 56.33 -34.28
N ALA A 154 -2.90 56.18 -35.01
CA ALA A 154 -2.46 54.86 -35.45
C ALA A 154 -2.07 54.06 -34.20
N ALA A 155 -2.52 52.81 -34.12
CA ALA A 155 -2.18 51.91 -33.04
C ALA A 155 -0.65 51.79 -32.93
N ILE A 156 -0.09 52.27 -31.81
CA ILE A 156 1.29 51.97 -31.45
C ILE A 156 1.31 50.51 -31.05
N VAL A 157 1.81 49.69 -31.98
CA VAL A 157 2.25 48.32 -31.76
C VAL A 157 3.37 48.37 -30.74
N THR A 158 3.10 47.95 -29.50
CA THR A 158 4.16 47.53 -28.57
C THR A 158 4.11 46.02 -28.45
N ASP A 159 4.96 45.38 -29.23
CA ASP A 159 5.50 44.05 -28.95
C ASP A 159 6.10 44.05 -27.55
N ARG A 160 5.44 43.40 -26.59
CA ARG A 160 6.11 42.88 -25.39
C ARG A 160 5.64 41.47 -25.10
N HIS A 161 6.54 40.55 -25.43
CA HIS A 161 6.57 39.15 -25.05
C HIS A 161 6.14 38.94 -23.58
N LEU A 162 5.07 38.18 -23.38
CA LEU A 162 4.83 37.44 -22.14
C LEU A 162 5.71 36.20 -22.18
N THR A 163 6.92 36.31 -21.62
CA THR A 163 7.77 35.15 -21.36
C THR A 163 7.35 34.55 -20.02
N LEU A 164 6.81 33.33 -20.07
CA LEU A 164 6.57 32.47 -18.92
C LEU A 164 7.84 32.37 -18.05
N LEU A 165 7.76 32.78 -16.79
CA LEU A 165 8.73 32.42 -15.76
C LEU A 165 8.17 31.24 -14.95
N ARG A 166 8.90 30.13 -15.06
CA ARG A 166 8.71 28.85 -14.40
C ARG A 166 9.50 28.89 -13.10
N ASP A 167 8.85 29.12 -11.97
CA ASP A 167 9.52 29.05 -10.66
C ASP A 167 9.35 27.68 -10.00
N VAL A 168 10.50 27.14 -9.64
CA VAL A 168 10.72 25.81 -9.06
C VAL A 168 10.60 25.95 -7.55
N ALA A 169 9.43 25.61 -6.99
CA ALA A 169 9.29 25.39 -5.56
C ALA A 169 9.83 23.99 -5.20
N SER A 170 11.06 23.99 -4.71
CA SER A 170 11.76 22.85 -4.12
C SER A 170 11.20 22.54 -2.72
N PHE A 171 10.54 21.39 -2.58
CA PHE A 171 10.25 20.79 -1.27
C PHE A 171 10.41 19.27 -1.33
N PHE A 172 11.30 18.79 -0.45
CA PHE A 172 11.46 17.44 0.12
C PHE A 172 11.50 16.28 -0.88
N PHE A 173 12.65 15.58 -0.94
CA PHE A 173 12.89 14.42 -1.77
C PHE A 173 11.73 13.43 -1.68
N PRO A 174 10.86 13.36 -2.70
CA PRO A 174 9.86 12.31 -2.76
C PRO A 174 10.60 11.01 -3.08
N SER A 175 9.99 9.84 -2.85
CA SER A 175 10.56 8.60 -3.41
C SER A 175 10.88 8.88 -4.88
N ALA A 176 12.10 8.51 -5.31
CA ALA A 176 12.77 9.02 -6.52
C ALA A 176 12.05 8.71 -7.85
N LEU A 177 10.81 8.21 -7.79
CA LEU A 177 9.98 7.80 -8.91
C LEU A 177 8.54 8.34 -8.81
N THR A 178 8.33 9.46 -8.09
CA THR A 178 7.01 10.09 -8.07
C THR A 178 6.75 10.80 -9.40
N ILE A 179 5.97 10.15 -10.25
CA ILE A 179 5.52 10.67 -11.55
C ILE A 179 4.73 11.96 -11.30
N PRO A 180 5.18 13.12 -11.80
CA PRO A 180 4.43 14.36 -11.63
C PRO A 180 3.12 14.26 -12.41
N ILE A 181 2.01 14.39 -11.69
CA ILE A 181 0.70 14.64 -12.30
C ILE A 181 0.75 16.08 -12.81
N ALA A 182 0.54 16.27 -14.11
CA ALA A 182 0.65 17.59 -14.74
C ALA A 182 -0.46 18.54 -14.27
N ASP A 183 -1.63 17.98 -13.98
CA ASP A 183 -2.80 18.68 -13.46
C ASP A 183 -2.95 18.42 -11.96
N ASN A 184 -3.59 19.35 -11.24
CA ASN A 184 -3.80 19.21 -9.78
C ASN A 184 -4.63 17.97 -9.43
N SER A 185 -5.48 17.53 -10.37
CA SER A 185 -6.22 16.28 -10.28
C SER A 185 -6.47 15.71 -11.67
N ILE A 186 -6.55 14.38 -11.75
CA ILE A 186 -6.92 13.65 -12.98
C ILE A 186 -8.05 12.69 -12.65
N TYR A 187 -9.13 12.79 -13.39
CA TYR A 187 -10.29 11.89 -13.27
C TYR A 187 -10.12 10.67 -14.17
N LEU A 188 -10.19 9.49 -13.57
CA LEU A 188 -10.08 8.18 -14.22
C LEU A 188 -11.37 7.42 -13.93
N PRO A 189 -12.43 7.62 -14.74
CA PRO A 189 -13.73 7.01 -14.49
C PRO A 189 -13.67 5.50 -14.67
N LEU A 190 -14.51 4.79 -13.94
CA LEU A 190 -14.89 3.45 -14.36
C LEU A 190 -15.53 3.58 -15.74
N GLY A 191 -14.89 3.01 -16.75
CA GLY A 191 -15.36 3.11 -18.13
C GLY A 191 -16.83 2.73 -18.17
N ARG A 192 -17.71 3.64 -18.59
CA ARG A 192 -19.10 3.29 -18.87
C ARG A 192 -19.03 2.20 -19.92
N ILE A 193 -19.35 0.97 -19.52
CA ILE A 193 -19.68 -0.09 -20.46
C ILE A 193 -20.75 0.57 -21.32
N LYS A 194 -20.43 0.90 -22.58
CA LYS A 194 -21.40 1.50 -23.48
C LYS A 194 -22.50 0.45 -23.61
N GLU A 195 -23.57 0.61 -22.85
CA GLU A 195 -24.79 -0.18 -22.90
C GLU A 195 -25.43 0.01 -24.27
N LYS A 196 -24.87 -0.69 -25.25
CA LYS A 196 -25.44 -0.95 -26.56
C LYS A 196 -25.30 -2.45 -26.79
N CYS A 197 -25.99 -3.25 -25.98
CA CYS A 197 -26.37 -4.60 -26.38
C CYS A 197 -27.55 -5.08 -25.55
N GLU A 198 -28.67 -5.22 -26.25
CA GLU A 198 -29.92 -5.83 -25.82
C GLU A 198 -29.65 -7.22 -25.22
N SER A 199 -30.15 -7.47 -23.99
CA SER A 199 -30.56 -8.75 -23.37
C SER A 199 -29.83 -10.07 -23.68
N VAL A 200 -28.60 -10.08 -24.19
CA VAL A 200 -27.80 -11.29 -24.35
C VAL A 200 -27.21 -11.65 -22.98
N VAL A 201 -27.63 -12.81 -22.50
CA VAL A 201 -27.17 -13.53 -21.31
C VAL A 201 -25.69 -13.22 -21.02
N GLN A 202 -25.45 -12.67 -19.83
CA GLN A 202 -24.18 -12.13 -19.31
C GLN A 202 -23.15 -13.24 -18.98
N GLU A 203 -22.99 -14.24 -19.84
CA GLU A 203 -22.19 -15.45 -19.57
C GLU A 203 -20.67 -15.25 -19.82
N ASN A 204 -20.27 -14.22 -20.56
CA ASN A 204 -18.86 -13.90 -20.77
C ASN A 204 -18.44 -12.73 -19.88
N ALA A 205 -18.27 -12.98 -18.58
CA ALA A 205 -17.70 -11.98 -17.69
C ALA A 205 -16.27 -11.62 -18.15
N SER A 206 -15.98 -10.32 -18.27
CA SER A 206 -14.64 -9.83 -18.61
C SER A 206 -13.62 -10.32 -17.58
N MET A 207 -12.48 -10.82 -18.05
CA MET A 207 -11.32 -11.17 -17.22
C MET A 207 -10.33 -10.00 -17.08
N ILE A 208 -10.63 -8.86 -17.71
CA ILE A 208 -9.73 -7.71 -17.84
C ILE A 208 -10.23 -6.58 -16.94
N LEU A 209 -9.32 -6.05 -16.13
CA LEU A 209 -9.54 -4.80 -15.40
C LEU A 209 -9.42 -3.64 -16.39
N HIS A 210 -10.39 -2.73 -16.38
CA HIS A 210 -10.29 -1.50 -17.17
C HIS A 210 -9.21 -0.59 -16.61
N ASP A 211 -8.59 0.21 -17.45
CA ASP A 211 -7.55 1.17 -17.04
C ASP A 211 -8.10 2.15 -16.00
N GLY A 212 -7.49 2.17 -14.81
CA GLY A 212 -7.82 3.10 -13.73
C GLY A 212 -6.57 3.80 -13.18
N ILE A 213 -6.59 4.09 -11.88
CA ILE A 213 -5.56 4.85 -11.17
C ILE A 213 -4.22 4.10 -11.15
N LEU A 214 -4.21 2.80 -10.86
CA LEU A 214 -2.98 2.00 -10.83
C LEU A 214 -2.40 1.87 -12.24
N HIS A 215 -3.22 1.64 -13.26
CA HIS A 215 -2.78 1.64 -14.66
C HIS A 215 -2.21 3.00 -15.10
N TYR A 216 -2.87 4.10 -14.72
CA TYR A 216 -2.37 5.46 -14.99
C TYR A 216 -0.98 5.68 -14.37
N ILE A 217 -0.79 5.27 -13.11
CA ILE A 217 0.52 5.35 -12.44
C ILE A 217 1.55 4.47 -13.17
N ALA A 218 1.19 3.23 -13.48
CA ALA A 218 2.05 2.25 -14.13
C ALA A 218 2.56 2.68 -15.52
N THR A 219 1.76 3.47 -16.24
CA THR A 219 2.07 3.98 -17.58
C THR A 219 2.63 5.41 -17.57
N THR A 220 2.86 6.01 -16.41
CA THR A 220 3.26 7.42 -16.30
C THR A 220 2.28 8.36 -17.02
N GLY A 221 0.98 8.12 -16.81
CA GLY A 221 -0.10 8.82 -17.48
C GLY A 221 -0.17 8.57 -18.98
N GLY A 222 0.06 7.33 -19.40
CA GLY A 222 0.07 6.92 -20.81
C GLY A 222 1.33 7.30 -21.59
N LYS A 223 2.36 7.85 -20.93
CA LYS A 223 3.60 8.30 -21.59
C LYS A 223 4.65 7.19 -21.77
N LYS A 224 4.53 6.12 -21.01
CA LYS A 224 5.43 4.96 -21.05
C LYS A 224 4.62 3.67 -21.19
N PRO A 225 5.22 2.59 -21.72
CA PRO A 225 4.66 1.26 -21.60
C PRO A 225 4.37 0.93 -20.13
N PHE A 226 3.37 0.08 -19.90
CA PHE A 226 3.01 -0.37 -18.56
C PHE A 226 4.22 -0.96 -17.84
N SER A 227 4.51 -0.46 -16.65
CA SER A 227 5.45 -1.03 -15.68
C SER A 227 4.72 -1.23 -14.37
N ASN A 228 4.78 -2.43 -13.78
CA ASN A 228 4.05 -2.71 -12.55
C ASN A 228 4.39 -1.65 -11.49
N PRO A 229 3.39 -0.93 -10.94
CA PRO A 229 3.64 0.22 -10.09
C PRO A 229 4.28 -0.17 -8.75
N VAL A 230 4.15 -1.43 -8.33
CA VAL A 230 4.79 -1.97 -7.14
C VAL A 230 6.27 -2.22 -7.40
N GLU A 231 6.59 -2.86 -8.53
CA GLU A 231 7.97 -3.18 -8.93
C GLU A 231 8.78 -1.91 -9.22
N SER A 232 8.13 -0.86 -9.71
CA SER A 232 8.77 0.44 -9.94
C SER A 232 8.80 1.35 -8.70
N ASP A 233 8.46 0.86 -7.50
CA ASP A 233 8.29 1.66 -6.25
C ASP A 233 7.40 2.91 -6.44
N ALA A 234 6.51 2.87 -7.43
CA ALA A 234 5.54 3.93 -7.68
C ALA A 234 4.31 3.76 -6.79
N VAL A 235 4.09 2.61 -6.18
CA VAL A 235 3.08 2.33 -5.15
C VAL A 235 3.67 1.29 -4.22
N ARG A 236 3.38 1.36 -2.92
CA ARG A 236 3.81 0.32 -1.97
C ARG A 236 2.60 -0.45 -1.48
N ILE A 237 2.76 -1.77 -1.40
CA ILE A 237 1.71 -2.66 -0.91
C ILE A 237 2.19 -3.35 0.36
N TYR A 238 1.37 -3.29 1.41
CA TYR A 238 1.58 -4.01 2.66
C TYR A 238 0.46 -5.03 2.84
N CYS A 239 0.78 -6.20 3.41
CA CYS A 239 -0.22 -7.18 3.80
C CYS A 239 0.06 -7.63 5.23
N ASP A 240 -0.99 -7.67 6.05
CA ASP A 240 -0.91 -8.06 7.47
C ASP A 240 -1.06 -9.58 7.70
N ALA A 241 -1.25 -10.33 6.61
CA ALA A 241 -1.34 -11.79 6.61
C ALA A 241 -0.19 -12.38 5.77
N PRO A 242 0.39 -13.52 6.18
CA PRO A 242 1.42 -14.18 5.37
C PRO A 242 0.90 -14.52 3.97
N VAL A 243 1.68 -14.18 2.93
CA VAL A 243 1.37 -14.59 1.55
C VAL A 243 1.82 -16.05 1.37
N VAL A 244 0.89 -16.93 0.97
CA VAL A 244 1.15 -18.38 0.79
C VAL A 244 1.21 -18.81 -0.67
N LEU A 245 0.76 -17.95 -1.59
CA LEU A 245 0.84 -18.16 -3.04
C LEU A 245 1.04 -16.82 -3.72
N GLY A 246 1.92 -16.76 -4.73
CA GLY A 246 2.19 -15.59 -5.54
C GLY A 246 2.90 -14.45 -4.80
N GLU A 247 2.85 -13.26 -5.39
CA GLU A 247 3.49 -12.04 -4.89
C GLU A 247 2.50 -10.88 -4.83
N LEU A 248 2.69 -9.94 -3.90
CA LEU A 248 1.79 -8.77 -3.77
C LEU A 248 1.78 -7.88 -5.02
N SER A 249 2.88 -7.82 -5.77
CA SER A 249 2.98 -7.15 -7.08
C SER A 249 1.91 -7.64 -8.05
N SER A 250 1.49 -8.91 -7.93
CA SER A 250 0.48 -9.51 -8.81
C SER A 250 -0.89 -8.84 -8.74
N LEU A 251 -1.20 -8.15 -7.62
CA LEU A 251 -2.43 -7.37 -7.48
C LEU A 251 -2.53 -6.27 -8.55
N CYS A 252 -1.40 -5.73 -9.00
CA CYS A 252 -1.34 -4.61 -9.94
C CYS A 252 -0.94 -5.02 -11.36
N ASN A 253 -0.86 -6.31 -11.69
CA ASN A 253 -0.43 -6.74 -13.02
C ASN A 253 -1.44 -6.36 -14.12
N ALA A 254 -0.97 -5.66 -15.15
CA ALA A 254 -1.70 -5.51 -16.39
C ALA A 254 -1.78 -6.86 -17.11
N VAL A 255 -2.95 -7.10 -17.67
CA VAL A 255 -3.27 -8.32 -18.40
C VAL A 255 -3.69 -7.87 -19.79
N ASP A 256 -2.90 -8.26 -20.80
CA ASP A 256 -3.18 -7.91 -22.20
C ASP A 256 -4.43 -8.64 -22.67
N ALA A 257 -5.53 -7.89 -22.81
CA ALA A 257 -6.82 -8.38 -23.27
C ALA A 257 -6.75 -9.24 -24.54
N THR A 258 -5.81 -8.94 -25.44
CA THR A 258 -5.70 -9.61 -26.75
C THR A 258 -5.03 -10.98 -26.66
N ARG A 259 -4.25 -11.23 -25.60
CA ARG A 259 -3.44 -12.46 -25.42
C ARG A 259 -3.88 -13.31 -24.24
N THR A 260 -4.80 -12.80 -23.43
CA THR A 260 -5.15 -13.43 -22.17
C THR A 260 -6.23 -14.47 -22.38
N THR A 261 -5.83 -15.74 -22.26
CA THR A 261 -6.74 -16.86 -22.11
C THR A 261 -6.83 -17.26 -20.63
N ALA A 262 -7.85 -18.03 -20.25
CA ALA A 262 -7.92 -18.61 -18.90
C ALA A 262 -6.66 -19.44 -18.55
N ALA A 263 -6.03 -20.09 -19.54
CA ALA A 263 -4.77 -20.82 -19.36
C ALA A 263 -3.60 -19.88 -19.05
N VAL A 264 -3.53 -18.72 -19.70
CA VAL A 264 -2.53 -17.68 -19.41
C VAL A 264 -2.77 -17.09 -18.01
N LEU A 265 -4.03 -16.87 -17.61
CA LEU A 265 -4.34 -16.40 -16.25
C LEU A 265 -4.08 -17.45 -15.18
N GLN A 266 -4.22 -18.74 -15.48
CA GLN A 266 -3.78 -19.81 -14.56
C GLN A 266 -2.26 -19.80 -14.35
N GLN A 267 -1.48 -19.34 -15.33
CA GLN A 267 -0.04 -19.15 -15.21
C GLN A 267 0.33 -17.79 -14.62
N THR A 268 -0.52 -16.78 -14.79
CA THR A 268 -0.35 -15.46 -14.20
C THR A 268 -0.62 -15.59 -12.72
N GLN A 269 0.39 -15.25 -11.91
CA GLN A 269 0.31 -15.42 -10.47
C GLN A 269 -0.89 -14.61 -9.93
N CYS A 270 -1.84 -15.28 -9.29
CA CYS A 270 -2.67 -14.63 -8.27
C CYS A 270 -1.85 -14.60 -6.98
N PHE A 271 -2.21 -13.71 -6.06
CA PHE A 271 -1.71 -13.84 -4.70
C PHE A 271 -2.81 -14.41 -3.80
N ARG A 272 -2.41 -15.19 -2.80
CA ARG A 272 -3.28 -15.71 -1.75
C ARG A 272 -2.61 -15.52 -0.40
N THR A 273 -3.33 -15.01 0.58
CA THR A 273 -2.87 -14.99 1.97
C THR A 273 -3.16 -16.31 2.68
N ALA A 274 -2.46 -16.59 3.77
CA ALA A 274 -2.91 -17.58 4.75
C ALA A 274 -4.33 -17.22 5.23
N SER A 275 -5.09 -18.22 5.67
CA SER A 275 -6.44 -18.00 6.21
C SER A 275 -6.35 -17.23 7.53
N GLN A 276 -6.54 -15.91 7.48
CA GLN A 276 -6.46 -15.02 8.64
C GLN A 276 -7.68 -14.10 8.69
N LYS A 277 -8.43 -14.17 9.79
CA LYS A 277 -9.59 -13.29 9.98
C LYS A 277 -9.13 -11.84 10.00
N GLY A 278 -9.78 -11.01 9.18
CA GLY A 278 -9.42 -9.60 9.06
C GLY A 278 -8.16 -9.34 8.25
N ALA A 279 -7.67 -10.31 7.45
CA ALA A 279 -6.55 -10.07 6.55
C ALA A 279 -6.81 -8.84 5.69
N ARG A 280 -5.79 -8.00 5.57
CA ARG A 280 -5.83 -6.68 4.96
C ARG A 280 -4.64 -6.49 4.03
N ILE A 281 -4.90 -5.82 2.93
CA ILE A 281 -3.89 -5.30 2.02
C ILE A 281 -4.01 -3.79 1.97
N GLU A 282 -2.90 -3.09 2.15
CA GLU A 282 -2.84 -1.63 2.18
C GLU A 282 -1.97 -1.14 1.01
N ILE A 283 -2.50 -0.17 0.26
CA ILE A 283 -1.85 0.48 -0.87
C ILE A 283 -1.48 1.90 -0.44
N ASP A 284 -0.18 2.21 -0.42
CA ASP A 284 0.36 3.56 -0.20
C ASP A 284 0.71 4.20 -1.54
N PHE A 285 0.02 5.30 -1.88
CA PHE A 285 0.25 6.07 -3.09
C PHE A 285 1.48 7.02 -3.00
N GLY A 286 2.16 7.05 -1.86
CA GLY A 286 3.32 7.91 -1.59
C GLY A 286 2.93 9.33 -1.17
N ASP A 287 3.91 10.20 -1.01
CA ASP A 287 3.70 11.49 -0.33
C ASP A 287 2.91 12.53 -1.14
N ARG A 288 2.88 12.38 -2.47
CA ARG A 288 2.33 13.41 -3.38
C ARG A 288 1.05 13.02 -4.09
N ARG A 289 0.54 11.80 -3.87
CA ARG A 289 -0.64 11.29 -4.57
C ARG A 289 -1.69 10.86 -3.57
N TRP A 290 -2.88 11.37 -3.80
CA TRP A 290 -4.06 11.08 -3.00
C TRP A 290 -5.15 10.61 -3.94
N VAL A 291 -5.93 9.65 -3.48
CA VAL A 291 -6.97 9.00 -4.27
C VAL A 291 -8.31 9.31 -3.66
N GLU A 292 -9.15 10.01 -4.42
CA GLU A 292 -10.58 10.12 -4.16
C GLU A 292 -11.26 9.02 -4.98
N CYS A 293 -11.50 7.88 -4.32
CA CYS A 293 -11.99 6.67 -4.96
C CYS A 293 -13.51 6.75 -5.16
N SER A 294 -13.98 6.68 -6.41
CA SER A 294 -15.41 6.66 -6.76
C SER A 294 -15.90 5.26 -7.14
N ALA A 295 -14.99 4.36 -7.52
CA ALA A 295 -15.28 2.96 -7.77
C ALA A 295 -14.00 2.12 -7.67
N TYR A 296 -14.16 0.81 -7.60
CA TYR A 296 -13.05 -0.13 -7.69
C TYR A 296 -13.49 -1.40 -8.42
N ALA A 297 -12.51 -2.12 -8.98
CA ALA A 297 -12.72 -3.41 -9.61
C ALA A 297 -11.77 -4.45 -9.01
N LEU A 298 -12.29 -5.66 -8.83
CA LEU A 298 -11.54 -6.81 -8.33
C LEU A 298 -11.59 -7.91 -9.39
N ARG A 299 -10.45 -8.53 -9.66
CA ARG A 299 -10.34 -9.73 -10.49
C ARG A 299 -10.20 -10.95 -9.58
N HIS A 300 -11.08 -11.93 -9.77
CA HIS A 300 -10.98 -13.20 -9.05
C HIS A 300 -9.67 -13.93 -9.38
N GLY A 301 -9.04 -14.54 -8.37
CA GLY A 301 -7.72 -15.18 -8.50
C GLY A 301 -7.73 -16.61 -9.03
N HIS A 302 -8.91 -17.20 -9.26
CA HIS A 302 -9.02 -18.62 -9.57
C HIS A 302 -9.96 -18.91 -10.75
N ALA A 303 -9.78 -20.08 -11.38
CA ALA A 303 -10.64 -20.54 -12.49
C ALA A 303 -12.01 -21.05 -12.03
N THR A 304 -12.19 -21.27 -10.73
CA THR A 304 -13.43 -21.74 -10.10
C THR A 304 -13.78 -20.79 -8.96
N GLU A 305 -14.95 -20.95 -8.32
CA GLU A 305 -15.32 -20.12 -7.17
C GLU A 305 -14.45 -20.30 -5.92
N HIS A 306 -13.48 -21.23 -5.95
CA HIS A 306 -12.56 -21.50 -4.84
C HIS A 306 -11.93 -20.21 -4.33
N ALA A 307 -12.06 -19.98 -3.01
CA ALA A 307 -11.56 -18.80 -2.29
C ALA A 307 -12.02 -17.43 -2.85
N ALA A 308 -13.10 -17.40 -3.65
CA ALA A 308 -13.69 -16.13 -4.08
C ALA A 308 -14.13 -15.31 -2.87
N LEU A 309 -13.79 -14.02 -2.87
CA LEU A 309 -14.19 -13.12 -1.80
C LEU A 309 -15.73 -13.06 -1.70
N ARG A 310 -16.24 -13.14 -0.47
CA ARG A 310 -17.68 -12.99 -0.19
C ARG A 310 -17.99 -11.79 0.67
N SER A 311 -17.10 -11.42 1.59
CA SER A 311 -17.31 -10.25 2.44
C SER A 311 -16.01 -9.50 2.66
N TRP A 312 -15.97 -8.22 2.27
CA TRP A 312 -14.80 -7.37 2.39
C TRP A 312 -15.20 -5.91 2.57
N ARG A 313 -14.24 -5.09 2.95
CA ARG A 313 -14.37 -3.63 3.05
C ARG A 313 -13.26 -2.98 2.25
N LEU A 314 -13.61 -1.93 1.52
CA LEU A 314 -12.63 -0.98 1.02
C LEU A 314 -12.52 0.16 2.03
N LEU A 315 -11.30 0.47 2.46
CA LEU A 315 -11.01 1.47 3.48
C LEU A 315 -10.12 2.56 2.90
N GLY A 316 -10.30 3.80 3.36
CA GLY A 316 -9.44 4.93 3.03
C GLY A 316 -8.84 5.54 4.28
N SER A 317 -7.56 5.90 4.23
CA SER A 317 -6.87 6.61 5.32
C SER A 317 -5.94 7.70 4.79
N ARG A 318 -5.79 8.74 5.61
CA ARG A 318 -4.84 9.84 5.38
C ARG A 318 -3.52 9.64 6.14
N ASP A 319 -3.59 8.94 7.26
CA ASP A 319 -2.51 8.84 8.25
C ASP A 319 -2.16 7.40 8.63
N ARG A 320 -2.77 6.40 7.97
CA ARG A 320 -2.66 4.95 8.23
C ARG A 320 -3.17 4.52 9.62
N VAL A 321 -3.66 5.45 10.43
CA VAL A 321 -4.17 5.19 11.79
C VAL A 321 -5.69 5.21 11.80
N ARG A 322 -6.28 6.27 11.24
CA ARG A 322 -7.73 6.44 11.15
C ARG A 322 -8.20 6.03 9.77
N TRP A 323 -9.15 5.10 9.74
CA TRP A 323 -9.70 4.53 8.51
C TRP A 323 -11.17 4.86 8.39
N VAL A 324 -11.61 5.20 7.18
CA VAL A 324 -13.01 5.38 6.81
C VAL A 324 -13.41 4.23 5.88
N VAL A 325 -14.61 3.69 6.07
CA VAL A 325 -15.13 2.64 5.20
C VAL A 325 -15.67 3.30 3.93
N LEU A 326 -14.99 3.07 2.80
CA LEU A 326 -15.39 3.54 1.48
C LEU A 326 -16.54 2.71 0.93
N ASP A 327 -16.41 1.39 1.02
CA ASP A 327 -17.44 0.44 0.63
C ASP A 327 -17.39 -0.80 1.53
N GLU A 328 -18.52 -1.48 1.70
CA GLU A 328 -18.61 -2.73 2.44
C GLU A 328 -19.51 -3.72 1.69
N GLN A 329 -18.93 -4.85 1.30
CA GLN A 329 -19.61 -5.94 0.64
C GLN A 329 -19.81 -7.08 1.63
N ARG A 330 -21.02 -7.63 1.71
CA ARG A 330 -21.36 -8.75 2.60
C ARG A 330 -22.08 -9.84 1.84
N ARG A 331 -21.58 -11.08 1.94
CA ARG A 331 -22.13 -12.26 1.24
C ARG A 331 -22.32 -12.02 -0.28
N ASN A 332 -21.44 -11.21 -0.87
CA ASN A 332 -21.46 -10.89 -2.28
C ASN A 332 -20.96 -12.09 -3.10
N ASN A 333 -21.72 -12.47 -4.13
CA ASN A 333 -21.43 -13.64 -4.98
C ASN A 333 -21.06 -13.25 -6.42
N MET A 334 -20.63 -12.01 -6.65
CA MET A 334 -20.25 -11.52 -7.99
C MET A 334 -18.91 -12.10 -8.46
N LEU A 335 -17.95 -12.27 -7.55
CA LEU A 335 -16.66 -12.91 -7.84
C LEU A 335 -16.77 -14.44 -7.80
N GLY A 336 -16.04 -15.12 -8.68
CA GLY A 336 -16.05 -16.59 -8.83
C GLY A 336 -17.21 -17.15 -9.65
N ARG A 337 -18.02 -16.32 -10.32
CA ARG A 337 -19.13 -16.80 -11.20
C ARG A 337 -18.64 -17.43 -12.50
N SER A 338 -17.46 -17.00 -12.97
CA SER A 338 -16.76 -17.59 -14.09
C SER A 338 -15.24 -17.49 -13.84
N PRO A 339 -14.42 -18.24 -14.60
CA PRO A 339 -12.96 -18.24 -14.40
C PRO A 339 -12.39 -16.82 -14.43
N PHE A 340 -11.69 -16.41 -13.36
CA PHE A 340 -10.99 -15.12 -13.28
C PHE A 340 -11.85 -13.88 -13.54
N ASN A 341 -13.15 -13.94 -13.27
CA ASN A 341 -14.04 -12.85 -13.61
C ASN A 341 -13.71 -11.57 -12.83
N VAL A 342 -13.95 -10.43 -13.47
CA VAL A 342 -13.85 -9.11 -12.87
C VAL A 342 -15.23 -8.65 -12.40
N ALA A 343 -15.29 -8.08 -11.20
CA ALA A 343 -16.48 -7.38 -10.70
C ALA A 343 -16.08 -5.96 -10.30
N SER A 344 -16.95 -4.99 -10.60
CA SER A 344 -16.75 -3.57 -10.26
C SER A 344 -17.83 -3.08 -9.30
N PHE A 345 -17.47 -2.15 -8.42
CA PHE A 345 -18.30 -1.66 -7.34
C PHE A 345 -18.17 -0.14 -7.26
N THR A 346 -19.29 0.56 -7.29
CA THR A 346 -19.37 2.01 -7.12
C THR A 346 -19.40 2.38 -5.64
N ILE A 347 -18.75 3.48 -5.28
CA ILE A 347 -18.68 3.98 -3.90
C ILE A 347 -19.73 5.07 -3.70
N ASP A 348 -20.43 5.03 -2.56
CA ASP A 348 -21.39 6.06 -2.15
C ASP A 348 -20.63 7.28 -1.59
N GLU A 349 -20.43 8.28 -2.44
CA GLU A 349 -19.68 9.50 -2.12
C GLU A 349 -20.25 10.26 -0.91
N GLU A 350 -21.59 10.31 -0.74
CA GLU A 350 -22.24 11.01 0.37
C GLU A 350 -21.96 10.32 1.71
N ARG A 351 -22.00 8.98 1.71
CA ARG A 351 -21.65 8.17 2.88
C ARG A 351 -20.17 8.31 3.24
N VAL A 352 -19.28 8.36 2.26
CA VAL A 352 -17.84 8.59 2.50
C VAL A 352 -17.61 9.97 3.07
N TYR A 353 -18.20 11.01 2.47
CA TYR A 353 -18.08 12.39 2.93
C TYR A 353 -18.52 12.56 4.39
N SER A 354 -19.65 11.95 4.75
CA SER A 354 -20.17 11.97 6.12
C SER A 354 -19.21 11.34 7.14
N GLN A 355 -18.58 10.22 6.79
CA GLN A 355 -17.59 9.55 7.63
C GLN A 355 -16.29 10.37 7.74
N VAL A 356 -15.79 10.92 6.63
CA VAL A 356 -14.59 11.77 6.62
C VAL A 356 -14.77 13.00 7.53
N LYS A 357 -15.93 13.66 7.43
CA LYS A 357 -16.27 14.81 8.28
C LYS A 357 -16.23 14.44 9.77
N THR A 358 -16.75 13.27 10.13
CA THR A 358 -16.76 12.77 11.52
C THR A 358 -15.35 12.43 12.01
N THR A 359 -14.54 11.79 11.17
CA THR A 359 -13.21 11.29 11.56
C THR A 359 -12.15 12.40 11.67
N TRP A 360 -12.18 13.40 10.78
CA TRP A 360 -11.17 14.46 10.72
C TRP A 360 -11.65 15.86 11.14
N HIS A 361 -12.92 16.03 11.53
CA HIS A 361 -13.50 17.27 12.06
C HIS A 361 -13.35 18.53 11.17
N SER A 362 -12.86 18.39 9.94
CA SER A 362 -12.65 19.51 9.01
C SER A 362 -12.72 19.02 7.58
N ALA A 363 -13.44 19.76 6.74
CA ALA A 363 -13.35 19.64 5.30
C ALA A 363 -11.98 20.20 4.87
N SER A 364 -10.95 19.38 5.00
CA SER A 364 -9.65 19.65 4.39
C SER A 364 -9.86 19.94 2.89
N ALA A 365 -9.02 20.79 2.31
CA ALA A 365 -8.99 21.05 0.87
C ALA A 365 -8.86 19.76 0.03
N LEU A 366 -8.41 18.66 0.65
CA LEU A 366 -8.31 17.32 0.09
C LEU A 366 -9.65 16.59 -0.09
N GLY A 367 -10.79 17.15 0.32
CA GLY A 367 -12.11 16.55 0.10
C GLY A 367 -12.23 15.13 0.68
N CYS A 368 -12.58 14.16 -0.16
CA CYS A 368 -12.62 12.72 0.16
C CYS A 368 -11.39 11.95 -0.38
N ALA A 369 -10.26 12.62 -0.59
CA ALA A 369 -9.03 11.98 -1.05
C ALA A 369 -8.26 11.32 0.12
N PHE A 370 -7.64 10.19 -0.18
CA PHE A 370 -6.89 9.35 0.76
C PHE A 370 -5.51 8.99 0.21
N ARG A 371 -4.48 9.02 1.06
CA ARG A 371 -3.13 8.53 0.70
C ARG A 371 -3.03 7.01 0.72
N TYR A 372 -3.78 6.38 1.62
CA TYR A 372 -3.79 4.94 1.79
C TYR A 372 -5.17 4.40 1.45
N ILE A 373 -5.21 3.35 0.63
CA ILE A 373 -6.44 2.59 0.37
C ILE A 373 -6.17 1.16 0.82
N ALA A 374 -7.10 0.53 1.53
CA ALA A 374 -6.95 -0.85 1.98
C ALA A 374 -8.15 -1.72 1.62
N LEU A 375 -7.90 -2.98 1.32
CA LEU A 375 -8.91 -4.02 1.17
C LEU A 375 -8.80 -4.99 2.35
N GLU A 376 -9.86 -5.10 3.14
CA GLU A 376 -9.89 -5.92 4.37
C GLU A 376 -11.00 -6.98 4.29
N LEU A 377 -10.70 -8.21 4.68
CA LEU A 377 -11.71 -9.26 4.81
C LEU A 377 -12.69 -8.96 5.95
N ALA A 378 -13.98 -8.88 5.63
CA ALA A 378 -15.06 -8.66 6.59
C ALA A 378 -15.78 -9.96 6.99
N GLY A 379 -15.43 -11.09 6.37
CA GLY A 379 -16.03 -12.40 6.60
C GLY A 379 -15.29 -13.49 5.80
N PRO A 380 -15.77 -14.73 5.86
CA PRO A 380 -15.14 -15.82 5.13
C PRO A 380 -15.33 -15.68 3.60
N ASP A 381 -14.45 -16.35 2.86
CA ASP A 381 -14.50 -16.58 1.41
C ASP A 381 -15.56 -17.64 1.03
N ALA A 382 -15.62 -17.99 -0.25
CA ALA A 382 -16.57 -18.97 -0.79
C ALA A 382 -16.46 -20.38 -0.17
N VAL A 383 -15.30 -20.75 0.38
CA VAL A 383 -15.06 -22.06 0.99
C VAL A 383 -15.11 -22.02 2.53
N GLY A 384 -15.57 -20.91 3.10
CA GLY A 384 -15.73 -20.77 4.55
C GLY A 384 -14.41 -20.50 5.30
N LYS A 385 -13.35 -20.10 4.59
CA LYS A 385 -12.04 -19.73 5.17
C LYS A 385 -11.82 -18.23 5.05
N TYR A 386 -10.69 -17.71 5.54
CA TYR A 386 -10.38 -16.27 5.49
C TYR A 386 -9.17 -16.00 4.60
N HIS A 387 -9.16 -16.58 3.40
CA HIS A 387 -8.12 -16.25 2.42
C HIS A 387 -8.49 -14.96 1.71
N LEU A 388 -7.50 -14.08 1.55
CA LEU A 388 -7.61 -12.97 0.62
C LEU A 388 -6.89 -13.42 -0.65
N GLU A 389 -7.68 -13.82 -1.66
CA GLU A 389 -7.19 -14.27 -2.96
C GLU A 389 -7.75 -13.39 -4.08
N LEU A 390 -6.85 -12.75 -4.83
CA LEU A 390 -7.20 -11.90 -5.96
C LEU A 390 -6.19 -12.09 -7.09
N GLY A 391 -6.69 -12.04 -8.31
CA GLY A 391 -5.89 -12.00 -9.52
C GLY A 391 -5.53 -10.58 -9.94
N GLY A 392 -6.13 -9.56 -9.33
CA GLY A 392 -5.84 -8.15 -9.62
C GLY A 392 -6.86 -7.19 -8.99
N MET A 393 -6.50 -5.92 -8.92
CA MET A 393 -7.37 -4.84 -8.46
C MET A 393 -7.08 -3.56 -9.22
N GLU A 394 -8.11 -2.75 -9.42
CA GLU A 394 -7.99 -1.41 -9.97
C GLU A 394 -8.93 -0.45 -9.24
N LEU A 395 -8.52 0.81 -9.12
CA LEU A 395 -9.27 1.90 -8.49
C LEU A 395 -9.62 2.95 -9.53
N TYR A 396 -10.76 3.60 -9.36
CA TYR A 396 -11.29 4.63 -10.26
C TYR A 396 -11.70 5.86 -9.44
N GLY A 397 -11.68 7.03 -10.05
CA GLY A 397 -11.98 8.30 -9.39
C GLY A 397 -10.92 9.35 -9.69
N TYR A 398 -10.64 10.23 -8.73
CA TYR A 398 -9.64 11.28 -8.90
C TYR A 398 -8.30 10.89 -8.28
N LEU A 399 -7.24 11.00 -9.06
CA LEU A 399 -5.87 11.03 -8.56
C LEU A 399 -5.46 12.50 -8.38
N VAL A 400 -5.30 12.92 -7.13
CA VAL A 400 -5.04 14.30 -6.71
C VAL A 400 -3.57 14.46 -6.35
N ASN A 401 -2.93 15.52 -6.84
CA ASN A 401 -1.58 15.92 -6.48
C ASN A 401 -1.61 16.92 -5.32
N THR A 402 -0.86 16.67 -4.26
CA THR A 402 -0.84 17.57 -3.10
C THR A 402 0.18 18.69 -3.17
N LEU A 403 1.03 18.73 -4.19
CA LEU A 403 1.92 19.88 -4.38
C LEU A 403 1.15 21.17 -4.78
N SER A 404 -0.11 21.04 -5.16
CA SER A 404 -0.97 22.13 -5.61
C SER A 404 -2.04 22.56 -4.60
N LEU A 405 -2.09 21.92 -3.43
CA LEU A 405 -2.97 22.26 -2.31
C LEU A 405 -2.15 22.90 -1.18
#